data_AF-A0A9C9KQM8-F1
#
_entry.id   AF-A0A9C9KQM8-F1
#
_cell.length_a   1.000
_cell.length_b   1.000
_cell.length_c   1.000
_cell.angle_alpha   90.00
_cell.angle_beta   90.00
_cell.angle_gamma   90.00
#
_symmetry.space_group_name_H-M   'P 1'
#
loop_
_entity.id
_entity.type
_entity.pdbx_description
1 polymer ?
#
loop_
_entity_poly.entity_id
_entity_poly.type
_entity_poly.pdbx_seq_one_letter_code
_entity_poly.pdbx_strand_id
1 'polypeptide(L)' 'FFTPSLRTGFFLFDLSALLQAQLEALHVTVDRIAVDSYQAHNDYFSHRYASRQRQAASGRQLALIGHRSQI' A
#
# COMPACT_ATOMS: atom_id res chain seq x y z
N PHE A 1 5.91 0.76 -13.68
CA PHE A 1 5.68 0.16 -12.33
C PHE A 1 6.96 -0.38 -11.70
N PHE A 2 7.86 -1.01 -12.46
CA PHE A 2 9.17 -1.38 -11.93
C PHE A 2 10.19 -0.27 -12.21
N THR A 3 10.97 0.10 -11.21
CA THR A 3 12.15 0.96 -11.36
C THR A 3 13.40 0.21 -10.91
N PRO A 4 14.57 0.44 -11.53
CA PRO A 4 15.81 -0.17 -11.08
C PRO A 4 16.07 0.14 -9.60
N SER A 5 16.45 -0.87 -8.83
CA SER A 5 16.92 -0.65 -7.46
C SER A 5 18.43 -0.45 -7.42
N LEU A 6 18.93 0.14 -6.33
CA LEU A 6 20.38 0.25 -6.08
C LEU A 6 21.07 -1.12 -5.94
N ARG A 7 20.31 -2.20 -5.71
CA ARG A 7 20.84 -3.56 -5.59
C ARG A 7 20.72 -4.28 -6.94
N THR A 8 21.85 -4.72 -7.48
CA THR A 8 21.90 -5.47 -8.75
C THR A 8 20.99 -6.69 -8.72
N GLY A 9 20.18 -6.85 -9.77
CA GLY A 9 19.20 -7.95 -9.89
C GLY A 9 17.89 -7.72 -9.15
N PHE A 10 17.68 -6.54 -8.54
CA PHE A 10 16.45 -6.19 -7.84
C PHE A 10 15.81 -4.94 -8.43
N PHE A 11 14.49 -4.88 -8.36
CA PHE A 11 13.68 -3.75 -8.79
C PHE A 11 12.83 -3.24 -7.63
N LEU A 12 12.58 -1.94 -7.64
CA LEU A 12 11.54 -1.33 -6.82
C LEU A 12 10.22 -1.43 -7.60
N PHE A 13 9.16 -1.79 -6.91
CA PHE A 13 7.83 -1.91 -7.52
C PHE A 13 6.90 -0.86 -6.92
N ASP A 14 6.37 -0.01 -7.78
CA ASP A 14 5.36 0.99 -7.45
C ASP A 14 3.96 0.40 -7.61
N LEU A 15 3.42 -0.09 -6.50
CA LEU A 15 2.07 -0.64 -6.44
C LEU A 15 1.00 0.45 -6.63
N SER A 16 1.23 1.66 -6.10
CA SER A 16 0.28 2.76 -6.20
C SER A 16 0.09 3.20 -7.65
N ALA A 17 1.18 3.32 -8.42
CA ALA A 17 1.11 3.64 -9.84
C ALA A 17 0.39 2.54 -10.64
N LEU A 18 0.59 1.26 -10.31
CA LEU A 18 -0.14 0.17 -10.97
C LEU A 18 -1.65 0.29 -10.73
N LEU A 19 -2.06 0.50 -9.49
CA LEU A 19 -3.46 0.64 -9.15
C LEU A 19 -4.08 1.89 -9.81
N GLN A 20 -3.35 3.02 -9.86
CA GLN A 20 -3.79 4.23 -10.57
C GLN A 20 -4.11 3.92 -12.02
N ALA A 21 -3.17 3.32 -12.75
CA ALA A 21 -3.35 3.01 -14.16
C ALA A 21 -4.53 2.05 -14.40
N GLN A 22 -4.76 1.10 -13.49
CA GLN A 22 -5.91 0.19 -13.58
C GLN A 22 -7.24 0.90 -13.34
N LEU A 23 -7.30 1.80 -12.35
CA LEU A 23 -8.50 2.58 -12.04
C LEU A 23 -8.81 3.58 -13.17
N GLU A 24 -7.79 4.22 -13.73
CA GLU A 24 -7.93 5.11 -14.90
C GLU A 24 -8.47 4.37 -16.12
N ALA A 25 -7.97 3.17 -16.40
CA ALA A 25 -8.47 2.34 -17.51
C ALA A 25 -9.96 1.96 -17.33
N LEU A 26 -10.44 1.93 -16.09
CA LEU A 26 -11.84 1.70 -15.73
C LEU A 26 -12.66 3.01 -15.63
N HIS A 27 -12.05 4.16 -15.96
CA HIS A 27 -12.64 5.49 -15.84
C HIS A 27 -13.09 5.82 -14.40
N VAL A 28 -12.40 5.27 -13.39
CA VAL A 28 -12.64 5.55 -11.98
C VAL A 28 -11.73 6.68 -11.51
N THR A 29 -12.31 7.74 -10.96
CA THR A 29 -11.57 8.84 -10.32
C THR A 29 -11.26 8.50 -8.86
N VAL A 30 -10.05 8.83 -8.41
CA VAL A 30 -9.56 8.57 -7.06
C VAL A 30 -8.80 9.79 -6.56
N ASP A 31 -9.16 10.29 -5.37
CA ASP A 31 -8.46 11.42 -4.75
C ASP A 31 -7.15 10.99 -4.07
N ARG A 32 -7.11 9.74 -3.56
CA ARG A 32 -5.95 9.15 -2.90
C ARG A 32 -5.97 7.63 -3.05
N ILE A 33 -4.89 7.04 -3.54
CA ILE A 33 -4.79 5.60 -3.76
C ILE A 33 -4.19 4.83 -2.59
N ALA A 34 -3.11 5.35 -2.01
CA ALA A 34 -2.40 4.61 -0.96
C ALA A 34 -1.54 5.52 -0.07
N VAL A 35 -1.04 4.92 1.00
CA VAL A 35 -0.03 5.47 1.91
C VAL A 35 1.13 4.48 2.00
N ASP A 36 2.36 4.99 1.99
CA ASP A 36 3.52 4.15 2.28
C ASP A 36 3.56 3.80 3.78
N SER A 37 2.99 2.65 4.11
CA SER A 37 2.96 2.12 5.48
C SER A 37 4.35 1.86 6.08
N TYR A 38 5.38 1.66 5.25
CA TYR A 38 6.74 1.47 5.75
C TYR A 38 7.30 2.79 6.29
N GLN A 39 7.07 3.90 5.57
CA GLN A 39 7.51 5.23 6.01
C GLN A 39 6.66 5.74 7.18
N ALA A 40 5.33 5.60 7.10
CA ALA A 40 4.38 6.02 8.12
C ALA A 40 4.14 4.96 9.22
N HIS A 41 5.20 4.28 9.66
CA HIS A 41 5.10 3.14 10.59
C HIS A 41 4.57 3.48 12.00
N ASN A 42 4.53 4.77 12.36
CA ASN A 42 3.92 5.23 13.61
C ASN A 42 2.38 5.22 13.55
N ASP A 43 1.82 5.36 12.35
CA ASP A 43 0.36 5.45 12.13
C ASP A 43 -0.21 4.15 11.54
N TYR A 44 0.65 3.33 10.92
CA TYR A 44 0.25 2.14 10.17
C TYR A 44 1.16 0.94 10.50
N PHE A 45 0.56 -0.24 10.69
CA PHE A 45 1.29 -1.50 10.61
C PHE A 45 1.90 -1.71 9.23
N SER A 46 3.17 -2.14 9.21
CA SER A 46 3.89 -2.53 8.00
C SER A 46 4.65 -3.83 8.23
N HIS A 47 4.31 -4.85 7.44
CA HIS A 47 5.00 -6.14 7.51
C HIS A 47 6.49 -6.00 7.18
N ARG A 48 6.83 -5.25 6.12
CA ARG A 48 8.22 -5.04 5.70
C ARG A 48 9.04 -4.31 6.77
N TYR A 49 8.44 -3.33 7.44
CA TYR A 49 9.09 -2.63 8.56
C TYR A 49 9.33 -3.59 9.73
N ALA A 50 8.29 -4.30 10.18
CA ALA A 50 8.39 -5.26 11.28
C ALA A 50 9.45 -6.35 11.02
N SER A 51 9.49 -6.91 9.81
CA SER A 51 10.52 -7.88 9.41
C SER A 51 11.94 -7.30 9.45
N ARG A 52 12.12 -6.03 9.05
CA ARG A 52 13.42 -5.34 9.16
C ARG A 52 13.86 -5.14 10.61
N GLN A 53 12.90 -4.94 11.51
CA GLN A 53 13.13 -4.85 12.96
C GLN A 53 13.20 -6.22 13.67
N ARG A 54 13.18 -7.34 12.92
CA ARG A 54 13.20 -8.72 13.45
C ARG A 54 12.05 -9.02 14.41
N GLN A 55 10.91 -8.35 14.25
CA GLN A 55 9.71 -8.67 14.99
C GLN A 55 9.09 -9.97 14.45
N ALA A 56 8.61 -10.83 15.35
CA ALA A 56 8.03 -12.12 14.98
C ALA A 56 6.71 -11.99 14.20
N ALA A 57 5.99 -10.89 14.40
CA ALA A 57 4.72 -10.61 13.72
C ALA A 57 4.54 -9.11 13.51
N SER A 58 3.59 -8.76 12.64
CA SER A 58 3.07 -7.40 12.47
C SER A 58 1.56 -7.43 12.66
N GLY A 59 0.98 -6.36 13.17
CA GLY A 59 -0.46 -6.15 13.15
C GLY A 59 -1.01 -6.08 11.72
N ARG A 60 -2.34 -5.97 11.61
CA ARG A 60 -3.06 -5.77 10.34
C ARG A 60 -4.10 -4.68 10.54
N GLN A 61 -4.26 -3.85 9.52
CA GLN A 61 -5.35 -2.88 9.43
C GLN A 61 -6.55 -3.52 8.73
N LEU A 62 -7.72 -2.95 8.99
CA LEU A 62 -8.96 -3.26 8.29
C LEU A 62 -9.37 -2.01 7.50
N ALA A 63 -9.64 -2.17 6.21
CA ALA A 63 -10.30 -1.16 5.38
C ALA A 63 -11.77 -1.56 5.23
N LEU A 64 -12.68 -0.67 5.62
CA LEU A 64 -14.12 -0.94 5.66
C LEU A 64 -14.85 0.10 4.82
N ILE A 65 -15.81 -0.36 4.03
CA ILE A 65 -16.79 0.46 3.34
C ILE A 65 -18.18 -0.04 3.71
N GLY A 66 -19.08 0.88 4.02
CA GLY A 66 -20.44 0.55 4.40
C GLY A 66 -21.38 1.73 4.12
N HIS A 67 -22.62 1.41 3.82
CA HIS A 67 -23.70 2.39 3.70
C HIS A 67 -24.65 2.18 4.87
N ARG A 68 -24.97 3.25 5.60
CA ARG A 68 -25.95 3.17 6.70
C ARG A 68 -27.34 3.03 6.08
N SER A 69 -27.98 1.88 6.25
CA SER A 69 -29.40 1.72 5.90
C SER A 69 -30.26 2.50 6.89
N GLN A 70 -31.26 3.21 6.37
CA GLN A 70 -32.33 3.79 7.18
C GLN A 70 -33.35 2.67 7.43
N ILE A 71 -33.40 2.18 8.67
CA ILE A 71 -34.50 1.37 9.20
C ILE A 71 -35.25 2.26 10.18
#